data_AF-A0A8J7H045-F1
#
_entry.id   AF-A0A8J7H045-F1
#
_cell.length_a   1.000
_cell.length_b   1.000
_cell.length_c   1.000
_cell.angle_alpha   90.00
_cell.angle_beta   90.00
_cell.angle_gamma   90.00
#
_symmetry.space_group_name_H-M   'P 1'
#
loop_
_entity.id
_entity.type
_entity.pdbx_description
1 polymer ?
#
loop_
_entity_poly.entity_id
_entity_poly.type
_entity_poly.pdbx_seq_one_letter_code
_entity_poly.pdbx_strand_id
1 'polypeptide(L)'
;MKITHCVKNGNPIPFNAISDKEKPILVIDIYSELRNSYSEHQQESLHLYHLQPGHLGTHGWDLLKDLSLAGKEAEWWADTVSTALFFKSNPSPLAHEMMKYVLLFAVQTGTFANFAEIGALLSYADIRQLVYYWHQCYAKNSSVQHLMTIVHSLPEKELEAKMKVLINRLAIFQSPLVASTFNRSDFSLWSLKESPQQIIFISPGIHDMMNSQFIFVYRFLFTALSLLAEKNNTPFFISASEQYVQDGTLNNLFQIN
;
A
#
# COMPACT_ATOMS: atom_id res chain seq x y z
N MET A 1 5.44 -7.09 -12.25
CA MET A 1 5.51 -8.15 -11.23
C MET A 1 5.03 -9.44 -11.88
N LYS A 2 5.60 -10.58 -11.50
CA LYS A 2 5.22 -11.90 -12.04
C LYS A 2 4.81 -12.82 -10.91
N ILE A 3 3.78 -13.63 -11.16
CA ILE A 3 3.41 -14.72 -10.24
C ILE A 3 4.53 -15.76 -10.29
N THR A 4 5.15 -16.01 -9.14
CA THR A 4 6.27 -16.94 -9.04
C THR A 4 5.81 -18.36 -8.70
N HIS A 5 4.56 -18.52 -8.25
CA HIS A 5 3.96 -19.81 -7.93
C HIS A 5 2.44 -19.78 -8.00
N CYS A 6 1.87 -20.87 -8.51
CA CYS A 6 0.44 -21.11 -8.57
C CYS A 6 0.07 -22.27 -7.65
N VAL A 7 -0.94 -22.08 -6.82
CA VAL A 7 -1.42 -23.09 -5.88
C VAL A 7 -2.60 -23.85 -6.48
N LYS A 8 -2.54 -25.19 -6.52
CA LYS A 8 -3.59 -26.02 -7.12
C LYS A 8 -4.63 -26.45 -6.08
N ASN A 9 -5.91 -26.27 -6.40
CA ASN A 9 -7.06 -26.82 -5.65
C ASN A 9 -7.12 -26.42 -4.15
N GLY A 10 -6.73 -25.20 -3.79
CA GLY A 10 -6.78 -24.72 -2.39
C GLY A 10 -5.83 -25.46 -1.44
N ASN A 11 -5.04 -26.42 -1.93
CA ASN A 11 -4.05 -27.12 -1.13
C ASN A 11 -2.96 -26.12 -0.76
N PRO A 12 -2.66 -25.90 0.53
CA PRO A 12 -1.59 -25.00 0.90
C PRO A 12 -0.30 -25.47 0.21
N ILE A 13 0.55 -24.52 -0.18
CA ILE A 13 1.86 -24.86 -0.74
C ILE A 13 2.52 -25.80 0.28
N PRO A 14 3.01 -26.99 -0.11
CA PRO A 14 3.71 -27.85 0.82
C PRO A 14 4.80 -27.02 1.46
N PHE A 15 4.77 -26.86 2.79
CA PHE A 15 5.71 -25.99 3.49
C PHE A 15 7.17 -26.34 3.20
N ASN A 16 7.45 -27.60 2.84
CA ASN A 16 8.77 -28.07 2.42
C ASN A 16 9.24 -27.49 1.07
N ALA A 17 8.32 -26.99 0.22
CA ALA A 17 8.63 -26.23 -0.99
C ALA A 17 8.80 -24.73 -0.73
N ILE A 18 8.41 -24.28 0.46
CA ILE A 18 8.64 -22.93 1.01
C ILE A 18 9.92 -22.91 1.88
N SER A 19 10.24 -23.99 2.59
CA SER A 19 11.40 -24.08 3.51
C SER A 19 12.75 -23.91 2.81
N ASP A 20 12.82 -24.15 1.51
CA ASP A 20 14.00 -23.86 0.69
C ASP A 20 14.15 -22.37 0.31
N LYS A 21 13.22 -21.50 0.74
CA LYS A 21 13.21 -20.08 0.39
C LYS A 21 13.38 -19.21 1.62
N GLU A 22 14.56 -18.62 1.75
CA GLU A 22 14.92 -17.54 2.68
C GLU A 22 14.15 -16.22 2.41
N LYS A 23 12.96 -16.28 1.79
CA LYS A 23 12.23 -15.10 1.30
C LYS A 23 10.80 -15.09 1.81
N PRO A 24 10.28 -13.91 2.17
CA PRO A 24 8.89 -13.78 2.58
C PRO A 24 7.94 -14.02 1.40
N ILE A 25 6.70 -14.41 1.70
CA ILE A 25 5.69 -14.72 0.69
C ILE A 25 4.59 -13.66 0.70
N LEU A 26 4.25 -13.14 -0.48
CA LEU A 26 3.07 -12.31 -0.69
C LEU A 26 2.02 -13.12 -1.44
N VAL A 27 0.87 -13.35 -0.81
CA VAL A 27 -0.21 -14.18 -1.36
C VAL A 27 -1.39 -13.30 -1.76
N ILE A 28 -1.82 -13.40 -3.01
CA ILE A 28 -3.12 -12.88 -3.44
C ILE A 28 -4.14 -13.99 -3.23
N ASP A 29 -4.98 -13.81 -2.22
CA ASP A 29 -5.84 -14.86 -1.69
C ASP A 29 -7.31 -14.45 -1.76
N ILE A 30 -7.83 -14.47 -2.97
CA ILE A 30 -9.23 -14.16 -3.23
C ILE A 30 -10.11 -15.10 -2.41
N TYR A 31 -11.08 -14.53 -1.69
CA TYR A 31 -12.00 -15.24 -0.78
C TYR A 31 -11.34 -15.96 0.42
N SER A 32 -10.07 -15.66 0.72
CA SER A 32 -9.34 -16.22 1.87
C SER A 32 -9.20 -17.75 1.86
N GLU A 33 -9.34 -18.40 0.70
CA GLU A 33 -9.28 -19.86 0.57
C GLU A 33 -7.93 -20.40 1.03
N LEU A 34 -6.83 -19.78 0.58
CA LEU A 34 -5.49 -20.22 0.92
C LEU A 34 -5.22 -19.98 2.40
N ARG A 35 -5.52 -18.80 2.94
CA ARG A 35 -5.31 -18.47 4.35
C ARG A 35 -5.96 -19.51 5.26
N ASN A 36 -7.20 -19.88 4.98
CA ASN A 36 -7.92 -20.87 5.78
C ASN A 36 -7.16 -22.20 5.79
N SER A 37 -6.71 -22.68 4.62
CA SER A 37 -5.87 -23.88 4.51
C SER A 37 -4.55 -23.77 5.28
N TYR A 38 -3.89 -22.61 5.29
CA TYR A 38 -2.65 -22.39 6.06
C TYR A 38 -2.88 -22.41 7.57
N SER A 39 -4.02 -21.88 8.03
CA SER A 39 -4.37 -21.86 9.47
C SER A 39 -4.63 -23.25 10.05
N GLU A 40 -5.17 -24.17 9.24
CA GLU A 40 -5.41 -25.56 9.63
C GLU A 40 -4.11 -26.38 9.76
N HIS A 41 -3.03 -25.94 9.09
CA HIS A 41 -1.75 -26.64 9.01
C HIS A 41 -0.60 -25.84 9.64
N GLN A 42 -0.92 -24.92 10.56
CA GLN A 42 0.03 -23.93 11.04
C GLN A 42 1.19 -24.58 11.81
N GLN A 43 2.41 -24.40 11.30
CA GLN A 43 3.64 -24.67 12.06
C GLN A 43 3.95 -23.48 12.98
N GLU A 44 4.41 -23.74 14.20
CA GLU A 44 4.67 -22.73 15.24
C GLU A 44 5.68 -21.64 14.81
N SER A 45 6.50 -21.88 13.79
CA SER A 45 7.55 -20.97 13.33
C SER A 45 7.09 -19.92 12.31
N LEU A 46 5.83 -19.95 11.86
CA LEU A 46 5.35 -19.08 10.77
C LEU A 46 4.54 -17.89 11.26
N HIS A 47 4.94 -16.71 10.80
CA HIS A 47 4.20 -15.47 11.04
C HIS A 47 3.27 -15.19 9.85
N LEU A 48 1.96 -15.17 10.10
CA LEU A 48 0.93 -14.97 9.09
C LEU A 48 0.28 -13.59 9.30
N TYR A 49 0.42 -12.71 8.33
CA TYR A 49 -0.22 -11.40 8.32
C TYR A 49 -1.36 -11.39 7.32
N HIS A 50 -2.50 -10.80 7.69
CA HIS A 50 -3.70 -10.78 6.85
C HIS A 50 -4.21 -9.35 6.71
N LEU A 51 -3.97 -8.78 5.54
CA LEU A 51 -4.35 -7.41 5.18
C LEU A 51 -5.63 -7.43 4.35
N GLN A 52 -6.72 -6.95 4.95
CA GLN A 52 -8.07 -7.02 4.38
C GLN A 52 -8.82 -5.68 4.54
N PRO A 53 -8.43 -4.62 3.79
CA PRO A 53 -8.98 -3.27 3.90
C PRO A 53 -10.50 -3.13 3.66
N GLY A 54 -11.15 -4.14 3.10
CA GLY A 54 -12.62 -4.18 2.94
C GLY A 54 -13.39 -4.71 4.14
N HIS A 55 -12.68 -5.20 5.17
CA HIS A 55 -13.28 -5.89 6.31
C HIS A 55 -12.64 -5.38 7.61
N LEU A 56 -13.20 -5.79 8.76
CA LEU A 56 -12.50 -5.68 10.04
C LEU A 56 -11.37 -6.72 10.08
N GLY A 57 -10.37 -6.55 9.23
CA GLY A 57 -9.23 -7.46 9.10
C GLY A 57 -8.51 -7.66 10.43
N THR A 58 -7.65 -8.68 10.50
CA THR A 58 -6.93 -9.01 11.73
C THR A 58 -5.62 -8.25 11.90
N HIS A 59 -5.01 -7.79 10.79
CA HIS A 59 -3.72 -7.09 10.82
C HIS A 59 -3.75 -5.81 9.99
N GLY A 60 -2.86 -4.88 10.31
CA GLY A 60 -2.55 -3.73 9.48
C GLY A 60 -1.06 -3.55 9.20
N TRP A 61 -0.77 -2.62 8.32
CA TRP A 61 0.55 -2.19 7.91
C TRP A 61 0.75 -0.71 8.22
N ASP A 62 1.70 -0.42 9.09
CA ASP A 62 2.10 0.96 9.39
C ASP A 62 3.08 1.48 8.34
N LEU A 63 2.52 1.82 7.17
CA LEU A 63 3.27 2.31 6.03
C LEU A 63 4.08 3.58 6.36
N LEU A 64 3.54 4.49 7.16
CA LEU A 64 4.21 5.76 7.45
C LEU A 64 5.42 5.54 8.36
N LYS A 65 5.31 4.65 9.34
CA LYS A 65 6.46 4.22 10.16
C LYS A 65 7.52 3.53 9.32
N ASP A 66 7.15 2.63 8.42
CA ASP A 66 8.11 1.99 7.52
C ASP A 66 8.86 3.01 6.64
N LEU A 67 8.15 4.02 6.13
CA LEU A 67 8.75 5.12 5.36
C LEU A 67 9.71 5.95 6.23
N SER A 68 9.38 6.17 7.51
CA SER A 68 10.25 6.91 8.45
C SER A 68 11.58 6.20 8.74
N LEU A 69 11.57 4.87 8.68
CA LEU A 69 12.77 4.04 8.91
C LEU A 69 13.68 3.95 7.67
N ALA A 70 13.22 4.42 6.49
CA ALA A 70 14.00 4.36 5.25
C ALA A 70 15.22 5.31 5.23
N GLY A 71 15.29 6.28 6.14
CA GLY A 71 16.43 7.19 6.26
C GLY A 71 16.73 7.91 4.94
N LYS A 72 17.93 7.69 4.37
CA LYS A 72 18.36 8.33 3.12
C LYS A 72 17.52 7.93 1.90
N GLU A 73 16.83 6.78 1.96
CA GLU A 73 16.00 6.27 0.86
C GLU A 73 14.54 6.75 0.94
N ALA A 74 14.18 7.58 1.94
CA ALA A 74 12.80 8.03 2.17
C ALA A 74 12.17 8.69 0.94
N GLU A 75 12.94 9.43 0.14
CA GLU A 75 12.45 10.03 -1.10
C GLU A 75 12.00 8.99 -2.13
N TRP A 76 12.80 7.95 -2.33
CA TRP A 76 12.47 6.85 -3.24
C TRP A 76 11.27 6.06 -2.74
N TRP A 77 11.19 5.83 -1.43
CA TRP A 77 10.04 5.16 -0.81
C TRP A 77 8.76 5.96 -0.99
N ALA A 78 8.78 7.28 -0.74
CA ALA A 78 7.65 8.17 -0.96
C ALA A 78 7.21 8.21 -2.42
N ASP A 79 8.17 8.25 -3.36
CA ASP A 79 7.90 8.21 -4.79
C ASP A 79 7.25 6.88 -5.21
N THR A 80 7.72 5.77 -4.66
CA THR A 80 7.19 4.42 -4.93
C THR A 80 5.77 4.26 -4.40
N VAL A 81 5.50 4.71 -3.16
CA VAL A 81 4.16 4.72 -2.57
C VAL A 81 3.22 5.58 -3.41
N SER A 82 3.65 6.79 -3.77
CA SER A 82 2.87 7.68 -4.62
C SER A 82 2.59 7.03 -5.98
N THR A 83 3.59 6.41 -6.60
CA THR A 83 3.43 5.71 -7.89
C THR A 83 2.41 4.57 -7.79
N ALA A 84 2.43 3.81 -6.69
CA ALA A 84 1.46 2.75 -6.45
C ALA A 84 0.02 3.28 -6.30
N LEU A 85 -0.16 4.47 -5.72
CA LEU A 85 -1.48 5.13 -5.59
C LEU A 85 -2.03 5.63 -6.94
N PHE A 86 -1.18 6.06 -7.87
CA PHE A 86 -1.58 6.68 -9.15
C PHE A 86 -1.39 5.79 -10.37
N PHE A 87 -1.52 4.47 -10.21
CA PHE A 87 -1.23 3.51 -11.26
C PHE A 87 -1.87 3.85 -12.64
N LYS A 88 -1.00 3.83 -13.69
CA LYS A 88 -1.11 4.02 -15.17
C LYS A 88 -2.39 4.49 -15.90
N SER A 89 -3.61 4.44 -15.40
CA SER A 89 -4.80 4.77 -16.20
C SER A 89 -5.17 6.24 -16.22
N ASN A 90 -4.63 7.07 -15.32
CA ASN A 90 -4.65 8.54 -15.46
C ASN A 90 -3.64 9.18 -14.48
N PRO A 91 -2.33 9.11 -14.76
CA PRO A 91 -1.35 9.72 -13.88
C PRO A 91 -1.50 11.23 -14.01
N SER A 92 -2.13 11.88 -13.04
CA SER A 92 -1.90 13.30 -12.84
C SER A 92 -0.50 13.43 -12.25
N PRO A 93 0.52 13.86 -13.03
CA PRO A 93 1.90 13.93 -12.54
C PRO A 93 1.98 14.86 -11.33
N LEU A 94 1.14 15.90 -11.31
CA LEU A 94 0.98 16.81 -10.19
C LEU A 94 0.45 16.10 -8.93
N ALA A 95 -0.59 15.27 -9.05
CA ALA A 95 -1.14 14.55 -7.89
C ALA A 95 -0.13 13.55 -7.32
N HIS A 96 0.61 12.88 -8.20
CA HIS A 96 1.72 12.00 -7.82
C HIS A 96 2.84 12.77 -7.10
N GLU A 97 3.28 13.89 -7.66
CA GLU A 97 4.33 14.73 -7.07
C GLU A 97 3.89 15.30 -5.72
N MET A 98 2.67 15.85 -5.64
CA MET A 98 2.12 16.36 -4.38
C MET A 98 2.05 15.29 -3.32
N MET A 99 1.56 14.09 -3.65
CA MET A 99 1.49 13.00 -2.68
C MET A 99 2.87 12.55 -2.20
N LYS A 100 3.87 12.49 -3.10
CA LYS A 100 5.27 12.22 -2.73
C LYS A 100 5.76 13.22 -1.67
N TYR A 101 5.58 14.52 -1.91
CA TYR A 101 6.06 15.55 -0.98
C TYR A 101 5.24 15.65 0.30
N VAL A 102 3.95 15.30 0.29
CA VAL A 102 3.16 15.17 1.53
C VAL A 102 3.69 14.02 2.38
N LEU A 103 4.02 12.87 1.79
CA LEU A 103 4.62 11.74 2.52
C LEU A 103 5.97 12.11 3.14
N LEU A 104 6.82 12.81 2.39
CA LEU A 104 8.10 13.28 2.89
C LEU A 104 7.93 14.27 4.05
N PHE A 105 7.03 15.24 3.90
CA PHE A 105 6.68 16.16 4.97
C PHE A 105 6.19 15.41 6.22
N ALA A 106 5.29 14.44 6.06
CA ALA A 106 4.74 13.65 7.14
C ALA A 106 5.83 12.92 7.93
N VAL A 107 6.78 12.28 7.24
CA VAL A 107 7.89 11.58 7.87
C VAL A 107 8.91 12.53 8.51
N GLN A 108 9.22 13.66 7.86
CA GLN A 108 10.22 14.62 8.37
C GLN A 108 9.74 15.36 9.62
N THR A 109 8.43 15.51 9.80
CA THR A 109 7.85 16.33 10.88
C THR A 109 7.09 15.53 11.93
N GLY A 110 6.68 14.29 11.61
CA GLY A 110 5.81 13.50 12.49
C GLY A 110 4.41 14.13 12.65
N THR A 111 3.99 15.02 11.75
CA THR A 111 2.70 15.72 11.83
C THR A 111 1.51 14.77 11.78
N PHE A 112 1.67 13.61 11.14
CA PHE A 112 0.63 12.61 10.97
C PHE A 112 0.95 11.35 11.76
N ALA A 113 -0.05 10.77 12.40
CA ALA A 113 0.09 9.51 13.12
C ALA A 113 0.22 8.31 12.17
N ASN A 114 -0.50 8.33 11.05
CA ASN A 114 -0.52 7.21 10.09
C ASN A 114 -0.92 7.65 8.67
N PHE A 115 -0.83 6.71 7.73
CA PHE A 115 -1.14 6.97 6.32
C PHE A 115 -2.64 7.21 6.06
N ALA A 116 -3.53 6.59 6.83
CA ALA A 116 -4.97 6.80 6.69
C ALA A 116 -5.37 8.24 7.04
N GLU A 117 -4.73 8.85 8.04
CA GLU A 117 -4.95 10.24 8.43
C GLU A 117 -4.60 11.21 7.29
N ILE A 118 -3.48 10.96 6.58
CA ILE A 118 -3.11 11.73 5.38
C ILE A 118 -4.21 11.60 4.32
N GLY A 119 -4.63 10.37 4.03
CA GLY A 119 -5.67 10.10 3.04
C GLY A 119 -6.99 10.79 3.38
N ALA A 120 -7.43 10.68 4.64
CA ALA A 120 -8.61 11.33 5.14
C ALA A 120 -8.50 12.85 5.01
N LEU A 121 -7.46 13.47 5.57
CA LEU A 121 -7.27 14.93 5.55
C LEU A 121 -7.28 15.50 4.12
N LEU A 122 -6.46 14.93 3.23
CA LEU A 122 -6.32 15.40 1.85
C LEU A 122 -7.58 15.22 1.00
N SER A 123 -8.50 14.35 1.42
CA SER A 123 -9.72 14.06 0.67
C SER A 123 -10.89 15.02 0.95
N TYR A 124 -10.79 15.87 1.99
CA TYR A 124 -11.82 16.88 2.29
C TYR A 124 -11.27 18.30 2.41
N ALA A 125 -10.00 18.47 2.76
CA ALA A 125 -9.44 19.78 3.05
C ALA A 125 -8.98 20.52 1.78
N ASP A 126 -9.01 21.85 1.84
CA ASP A 126 -8.37 22.70 0.85
C ASP A 126 -6.84 22.59 0.98
N ILE A 127 -6.22 21.96 -0.01
CA ILE A 127 -4.78 21.71 -0.01
C ILE A 127 -3.95 22.99 0.03
N ARG A 128 -4.44 24.11 -0.54
CA ARG A 128 -3.72 25.39 -0.49
C ARG A 128 -3.65 25.89 0.94
N GLN A 129 -4.78 25.84 1.64
CA GLN A 129 -4.85 26.28 3.04
C GLN A 129 -4.01 25.37 3.94
N LEU A 130 -4.05 24.05 3.71
CA LEU A 130 -3.20 23.11 4.43
C LEU A 130 -1.72 23.37 4.23
N VAL A 131 -1.28 23.50 2.97
CA VAL A 131 0.12 23.73 2.64
C VAL A 131 0.58 25.09 3.17
N TYR A 132 -0.27 26.12 3.10
CA TYR A 132 0.01 27.43 3.71
C TYR A 132 0.17 27.32 5.23
N TYR A 133 -0.73 26.61 5.91
CA TYR A 133 -0.63 26.35 7.35
C TYR A 133 0.66 25.60 7.71
N TRP A 134 0.98 24.51 6.99
CA TRP A 134 2.23 23.78 7.21
C TRP A 134 3.45 24.66 6.95
N HIS A 135 3.40 25.55 5.97
CA HIS A 135 4.49 26.48 5.69
C HIS A 135 4.68 27.49 6.84
N GLN A 136 3.61 27.95 7.47
CA GLN A 136 3.71 28.80 8.67
C GLN A 136 4.34 28.06 9.85
N CYS A 137 3.98 26.78 10.06
CA CYS A 137 4.53 25.98 11.16
C CYS A 137 5.96 25.48 10.89
N TYR A 138 6.29 25.18 9.63
CA TYR A 138 7.51 24.48 9.22
C TYR A 138 8.24 25.20 8.07
N ALA A 139 8.44 26.52 8.19
CA ALA A 139 8.94 27.37 7.10
C ALA A 139 10.29 26.94 6.47
N LYS A 140 11.13 26.21 7.22
CA LYS A 140 12.44 25.70 6.73
C LYS A 140 12.38 24.27 6.19
N ASN A 141 11.23 23.61 6.23
CA ASN A 141 11.07 22.27 5.70
C ASN A 141 11.02 22.29 4.17
N SER A 142 11.94 21.58 3.51
CA SER A 142 12.07 21.59 2.06
C SER A 142 10.87 20.99 1.34
N SER A 143 10.23 19.95 1.88
CA SER A 143 9.04 19.34 1.29
C SER A 143 7.86 20.29 1.31
N VAL A 144 7.67 21.06 2.38
CA VAL A 144 6.63 22.11 2.44
C VAL A 144 6.93 23.28 1.51
N GLN A 145 8.20 23.70 1.41
CA GLN A 145 8.58 24.73 0.43
C GLN A 145 8.27 24.30 -1.01
N HIS A 146 8.53 23.03 -1.34
CA HIS A 146 8.19 22.47 -2.65
C HIS A 146 6.68 22.42 -2.88
N LEU A 147 5.91 21.96 -1.89
CA LEU A 147 4.45 21.97 -1.95
C LEU A 147 3.91 23.41 -2.13
N MET A 148 4.50 24.39 -1.46
CA MET A 148 4.14 25.80 -1.63
C MET A 148 4.37 26.27 -3.06
N THR A 149 5.49 25.90 -3.69
CA THR A 149 5.74 26.20 -5.11
C THR A 149 4.69 25.56 -6.01
N ILE A 150 4.32 24.30 -5.76
CA ILE A 150 3.28 23.61 -6.54
C ILE A 150 1.93 24.33 -6.43
N VAL A 151 1.46 24.65 -5.23
CA VAL A 151 0.10 25.19 -5.06
C VAL A 151 -0.05 26.63 -5.57
N HIS A 152 1.06 27.36 -5.73
CA HIS A 152 1.12 28.72 -6.28
C HIS A 152 1.46 28.78 -7.77
N SER A 153 1.96 27.71 -8.37
CA SER A 153 2.39 27.71 -9.78
C SER A 153 1.23 27.64 -10.78
N LEU A 154 0.04 27.23 -10.34
CA LEU A 154 -1.14 27.06 -11.18
C LEU A 154 -2.28 28.00 -10.78
N PRO A 155 -3.09 28.48 -11.76
CA PRO A 155 -4.36 29.13 -11.47
C PRO A 155 -5.28 28.23 -10.63
N GLU A 156 -6.13 28.82 -9.80
CA GLU A 156 -7.03 28.11 -8.87
C GLU A 156 -7.82 26.96 -9.49
N LYS A 157 -8.55 27.24 -10.58
CA LYS A 157 -9.37 26.23 -11.26
C LYS A 157 -8.55 25.07 -11.83
N GLU A 158 -7.32 25.32 -12.25
CA GLU A 158 -6.45 24.27 -12.77
C GLU A 158 -5.93 23.39 -11.64
N LEU A 159 -5.50 24.01 -10.52
CA LEU A 159 -5.11 23.27 -9.33
C LEU A 159 -6.29 22.42 -8.82
N GLU A 160 -7.48 22.99 -8.68
CA GLU A 160 -8.69 22.25 -8.26
C GLU A 160 -8.97 21.03 -9.14
N ALA A 161 -8.89 21.18 -10.47
CA ALA A 161 -9.11 20.09 -11.40
C ALA A 161 -8.08 18.96 -11.24
N LYS A 162 -6.80 19.30 -11.03
CA LYS A 162 -5.73 18.32 -10.78
C LYS A 162 -5.87 17.69 -9.39
N MET A 163 -6.27 18.47 -8.39
CA MET A 163 -6.50 18.03 -7.01
C MET A 163 -7.69 17.10 -6.86
N LYS A 164 -8.71 17.25 -7.71
CA LYS A 164 -9.82 16.30 -7.77
C LYS A 164 -9.33 14.86 -8.03
N VAL A 165 -8.24 14.69 -8.77
CA VAL A 165 -7.64 13.36 -8.98
C VAL A 165 -7.05 12.81 -7.68
N LEU A 166 -6.31 13.62 -6.92
CA LEU A 166 -5.77 13.24 -5.59
C LEU A 166 -6.92 12.92 -4.63
N ILE A 167 -7.91 13.81 -4.51
CA ILE A 167 -9.06 13.66 -3.63
C ILE A 167 -9.81 12.37 -3.93
N ASN A 168 -10.18 12.14 -5.20
CA ASN A 168 -10.89 10.93 -5.60
C ASN A 168 -10.09 9.66 -5.30
N ARG A 169 -8.76 9.74 -5.37
CA ARG A 169 -7.88 8.59 -5.12
C ARG A 169 -7.73 8.30 -3.62
N LEU A 170 -7.80 9.33 -2.78
CA LEU A 170 -7.65 9.21 -1.33
C LEU A 170 -8.98 9.06 -0.58
N ALA A 171 -10.11 9.34 -1.20
CA ALA A 171 -11.43 9.28 -0.56
C ALA A 171 -11.73 7.92 0.10
N ILE A 172 -11.26 6.81 -0.48
CA ILE A 172 -11.47 5.46 0.06
C ILE A 172 -10.82 5.26 1.45
N PHE A 173 -9.79 6.03 1.79
CA PHE A 173 -9.12 5.96 3.09
C PHE A 173 -9.92 6.61 4.24
N GLN A 174 -11.01 7.33 3.93
CA GLN A 174 -11.99 7.75 4.94
C GLN A 174 -12.80 6.57 5.50
N SER A 175 -12.88 5.45 4.77
CA SER A 175 -13.56 4.25 5.24
C SER A 175 -12.87 3.72 6.50
N PRO A 176 -13.58 3.52 7.63
CA PRO A 176 -12.99 2.96 8.84
C PRO A 176 -12.34 1.58 8.62
N LEU A 177 -12.89 0.78 7.71
CA LEU A 177 -12.37 -0.54 7.35
C LEU A 177 -10.99 -0.41 6.70
N VAL A 178 -10.87 0.50 5.72
CA VAL A 178 -9.61 0.76 5.01
C VAL A 178 -8.60 1.41 5.96
N ALA A 179 -9.03 2.43 6.70
CA ALA A 179 -8.19 3.14 7.66
C ALA A 179 -7.59 2.19 8.70
N SER A 180 -8.36 1.20 9.17
CA SER A 180 -7.87 0.21 10.14
C SER A 180 -6.68 -0.60 9.63
N THR A 181 -6.59 -0.83 8.32
CA THR A 181 -5.45 -1.53 7.70
C THR A 181 -4.17 -0.70 7.73
N PHE A 182 -4.26 0.63 7.81
CA PHE A 182 -3.08 1.52 7.81
C PHE A 182 -2.81 2.19 9.16
N ASN A 183 -3.66 1.97 10.15
CA ASN A 183 -3.49 2.52 11.51
C ASN A 183 -2.88 1.50 12.49
N ARG A 184 -2.87 0.21 12.15
CA ARG A 184 -2.28 -0.82 13.02
C ARG A 184 -0.84 -1.11 12.61
N SER A 185 -0.01 -1.39 13.61
CA SER A 185 1.44 -1.61 13.47
C SER A 185 1.82 -3.09 13.57
N ASP A 186 0.92 -3.99 13.14
CA ASP A 186 1.15 -5.43 13.22
C ASP A 186 2.25 -5.91 12.27
N PHE A 187 2.22 -5.43 11.02
CA PHE A 187 3.19 -5.75 9.98
C PHE A 187 4.10 -4.56 9.67
N SER A 188 5.40 -4.84 9.45
CA SER A 188 6.41 -3.89 8.99
C SER A 188 7.33 -4.57 7.95
N LEU A 189 7.62 -3.87 6.85
CA LEU A 189 8.57 -4.31 5.83
C LEU A 189 9.99 -4.49 6.38
N TRP A 190 10.35 -3.79 7.45
CA TRP A 190 11.66 -3.93 8.08
C TRP A 190 11.82 -5.26 8.81
N SER A 191 10.72 -5.80 9.34
CA SER A 191 10.71 -7.11 10.01
C SER A 191 11.07 -8.26 9.07
N LEU A 192 10.91 -8.09 7.76
CA LEU A 192 11.24 -9.12 6.75
C LEU A 192 12.71 -9.51 6.74
N LYS A 193 13.61 -8.61 7.19
CA LYS A 193 15.04 -8.90 7.31
C LYS A 193 15.35 -9.73 8.54
N GLU A 194 14.60 -9.52 9.61
CA GLU A 194 14.81 -10.19 10.90
C GLU A 194 14.16 -11.58 10.90
N SER A 195 12.99 -11.69 10.28
CA SER A 195 12.26 -12.95 10.12
C SER A 195 11.76 -13.06 8.68
N PRO A 196 12.47 -13.75 7.78
CA PRO A 196 12.03 -13.92 6.39
C PRO A 196 10.89 -14.95 6.25
N GLN A 197 10.58 -15.71 7.31
CA GLN A 197 9.52 -16.73 7.35
C GLN A 197 8.13 -16.09 7.61
N GLN A 198 7.81 -15.06 6.83
CA GLN A 198 6.54 -14.34 6.91
C GLN A 198 5.69 -14.57 5.66
N ILE A 199 4.39 -14.76 5.86
CA ILE A 199 3.41 -14.85 4.79
C ILE A 199 2.40 -13.72 4.95
N ILE A 200 2.30 -12.87 3.93
CA ILE A 200 1.39 -11.73 3.90
C ILE A 200 0.27 -12.06 2.94
N PHE A 201 -0.96 -12.18 3.44
CA PHE A 201 -2.15 -12.41 2.66
C PHE A 201 -2.84 -11.08 2.34
N ILE A 202 -3.14 -10.89 1.05
CA ILE A 202 -3.99 -9.83 0.51
C ILE A 202 -5.26 -10.50 0.01
N SER A 203 -6.35 -10.39 0.78
CA SER A 203 -7.51 -11.27 0.63
C SER A 203 -8.83 -10.54 0.35
N PRO A 204 -9.06 -10.08 -0.90
CA PRO A 204 -10.33 -9.45 -1.25
C PRO A 204 -11.50 -10.43 -1.10
N GLY A 205 -12.56 -9.97 -0.44
CA GLY A 205 -13.84 -10.68 -0.37
C GLY A 205 -14.73 -10.44 -1.59
N ILE A 206 -15.89 -11.11 -1.65
CA ILE A 206 -16.86 -10.97 -2.76
C ILE A 206 -17.29 -9.50 -2.93
N HIS A 207 -17.67 -8.83 -1.85
CA HIS A 207 -18.11 -7.43 -1.91
C HIS A 207 -16.99 -6.47 -2.31
N ASP A 208 -15.75 -6.77 -1.90
CA ASP A 208 -14.57 -5.98 -2.27
C ASP A 208 -14.33 -6.04 -3.77
N MET A 209 -14.48 -7.23 -4.36
CA MET A 209 -14.28 -7.46 -5.79
C MET A 209 -15.33 -6.77 -6.66
N MET A 210 -16.54 -6.57 -6.13
CA MET A 210 -17.60 -5.84 -6.82
C MET A 210 -17.43 -4.32 -6.77
N ASN A 211 -16.49 -3.80 -5.98
CA ASN A 211 -16.28 -2.38 -5.78
C ASN A 211 -14.87 -1.95 -6.23
N SER A 212 -14.82 -1.13 -7.28
CA SER A 212 -13.56 -0.68 -7.88
C SER A 212 -12.65 0.10 -6.93
N GLN A 213 -13.20 0.74 -5.89
CA GLN A 213 -12.41 1.46 -4.88
C GLN A 213 -11.66 0.49 -3.96
N PHE A 214 -12.29 -0.62 -3.56
CA PHE A 214 -11.61 -1.64 -2.75
C PHE A 214 -10.55 -2.37 -3.57
N ILE A 215 -10.87 -2.77 -4.81
CA ILE A 215 -9.86 -3.33 -5.73
C ILE A 215 -8.66 -2.40 -5.89
N PHE A 216 -8.89 -1.09 -5.99
CA PHE A 216 -7.81 -0.11 -6.00
C PHE A 216 -6.92 -0.20 -4.75
N VAL A 217 -7.48 -0.28 -3.54
CA VAL A 217 -6.69 -0.40 -2.30
C VAL A 217 -5.90 -1.71 -2.25
N TYR A 218 -6.51 -2.84 -2.60
CA TYR A 218 -5.80 -4.13 -2.67
C TYR A 218 -4.65 -4.10 -3.66
N ARG A 219 -4.87 -3.46 -4.81
CA ARG A 219 -3.84 -3.27 -5.83
C ARG A 219 -2.72 -2.35 -5.35
N PHE A 220 -3.07 -1.26 -4.65
CA PHE A 220 -2.12 -0.36 -4.02
C PHE A 220 -1.24 -1.12 -3.03
N LEU A 221 -1.84 -1.88 -2.10
CA LEU A 221 -1.12 -2.71 -1.14
C LEU A 221 -0.15 -3.66 -1.85
N PHE A 222 -0.65 -4.45 -2.80
CA PHE A 222 0.16 -5.41 -3.54
C PHE A 222 1.35 -4.74 -4.24
N THR A 223 1.10 -3.62 -4.92
CA THR A 223 2.13 -2.89 -5.69
C THR A 223 3.16 -2.26 -4.77
N ALA A 224 2.72 -1.54 -3.73
CA ALA A 224 3.60 -0.86 -2.80
C ALA A 224 4.45 -1.87 -2.02
N LEU A 225 3.84 -2.91 -1.44
CA LEU A 225 4.57 -3.94 -0.70
C LEU A 225 5.62 -4.62 -1.58
N SER A 226 5.26 -5.04 -2.80
CA SER A 226 6.19 -5.70 -3.72
C SER A 226 7.39 -4.84 -4.07
N LEU A 227 7.15 -3.58 -4.47
CA LEU A 227 8.22 -2.67 -4.90
C LEU A 227 9.12 -2.24 -3.74
N LEU A 228 8.54 -1.93 -2.58
CA LEU A 228 9.30 -1.53 -1.40
C LEU A 228 10.12 -2.71 -0.84
N ALA A 229 9.57 -3.92 -0.82
CA ALA A 229 10.30 -5.12 -0.39
C ALA A 229 11.46 -5.46 -1.32
N GLU A 230 11.26 -5.33 -2.64
CA GLU A 230 12.34 -5.48 -3.63
C GLU A 230 13.48 -4.49 -3.37
N LYS A 231 13.14 -3.21 -3.14
CA LYS A 231 14.13 -2.18 -2.77
C LYS A 231 14.81 -2.45 -1.43
N ASN A 232 14.10 -3.03 -0.47
CA ASN A 232 14.65 -3.38 0.83
C ASN A 232 15.56 -4.62 0.78
N ASN A 233 15.83 -5.19 -0.41
CA ASN A 233 16.58 -6.43 -0.63
C ASN A 233 15.94 -7.66 0.02
N THR A 234 14.61 -7.63 0.24
CA THR A 234 13.82 -8.75 0.76
C THR A 234 12.63 -9.01 -0.17
N PRO A 235 12.85 -9.27 -1.48
CA PRO A 235 11.77 -9.40 -2.44
C PRO A 235 10.86 -10.56 -2.08
N PHE A 236 9.54 -10.32 -2.19
CA PHE A 236 8.56 -11.36 -1.96
C PHE A 236 8.61 -12.45 -3.03
N PHE A 237 8.38 -13.68 -2.58
CA PHE A 237 7.85 -14.72 -3.44
C PHE A 237 6.34 -14.51 -3.61
N ILE A 238 5.89 -14.27 -4.83
CA ILE A 238 4.47 -13.96 -5.12
C ILE A 238 3.73 -15.26 -5.44
N SER A 239 2.65 -15.52 -4.71
CA SER A 239 1.81 -16.71 -4.88
C SER A 239 0.33 -16.34 -5.03
N ALA A 240 -0.40 -17.15 -5.79
CA ALA A 240 -1.86 -17.06 -5.91
C ALA A 240 -2.47 -18.42 -6.28
N SER A 241 -3.80 -18.56 -6.19
CA SER A 241 -4.51 -19.75 -6.66
C SER A 241 -4.41 -19.88 -8.19
N GLU A 242 -4.09 -21.07 -8.68
CA GLU A 242 -3.92 -21.37 -10.10
C GLU A 242 -5.19 -21.04 -10.91
N GLN A 243 -6.36 -21.28 -10.32
CA GLN A 243 -7.65 -20.97 -10.95
C GLN A 243 -7.73 -19.51 -11.39
N TYR A 244 -7.41 -18.57 -10.49
CA TYR A 244 -7.50 -17.13 -10.75
C TYR A 244 -6.37 -16.60 -11.65
N VAL A 245 -5.30 -17.38 -11.81
CA VAL A 245 -4.25 -17.11 -12.81
C VAL A 245 -4.76 -17.50 -14.19
N GLN A 246 -5.32 -18.71 -14.32
CA GLN A 246 -5.76 -19.28 -15.59
C GLN A 246 -6.98 -18.57 -16.18
N ASP A 247 -7.93 -18.16 -15.35
CA ASP A 247 -9.12 -17.44 -15.80
C ASP A 247 -8.89 -15.94 -16.08
N GLY A 248 -7.67 -15.44 -15.82
CA GLY A 248 -7.28 -14.06 -16.04
C GLY A 248 -7.75 -13.06 -14.98
N THR A 249 -8.43 -13.51 -13.91
CA THR A 249 -8.94 -12.65 -12.83
C THR A 249 -7.82 -11.82 -12.20
N LEU A 250 -6.68 -12.43 -11.90
CA LEU A 250 -5.55 -11.73 -11.29
C LEU A 250 -4.95 -10.67 -12.22
N ASN A 251 -4.85 -10.97 -13.52
CA ASN A 251 -4.36 -9.99 -14.48
C ASN A 251 -5.35 -8.82 -14.63
N ASN A 252 -6.65 -9.09 -14.63
CA ASN A 252 -7.67 -8.04 -14.72
C ASN A 252 -7.66 -7.12 -13.49
N LEU A 253 -7.54 -7.69 -12.29
CA LEU A 253 -7.66 -6.93 -11.03
C LEU A 253 -6.34 -6.27 -10.60
N PHE A 254 -5.23 -7.01 -10.70
CA PHE A 254 -3.92 -6.58 -10.19
C PHE A 254 -2.93 -6.22 -11.30
N GLN A 255 -3.24 -6.54 -12.56
CA GLN A 255 -2.36 -6.32 -13.73
C GLN A 255 -0.99 -6.96 -13.55
N ILE A 256 -1.01 -8.20 -13.11
CA ILE A 256 0.16 -9.06 -12.92
C ILE A 256 0.28 -9.93 -14.16
N ASN A 257 1.48 -9.93 -14.75
CA ASN A 257 1.84 -10.74 -15.93
C ASN A 257 2.48 -12.07 -15.55
#